data_AF-A0A926HAK9-F1
#
_entry.id   AF-A0A926HAK9-F1
#
_cell.length_a   1.000
_cell.length_b   1.000
_cell.length_c   1.000
_cell.angle_alpha   90.00
_cell.angle_beta   90.00
_cell.angle_gamma   90.00
#
_symmetry.space_group_name_H-M   'P 1'
#
loop_
_entity.id
_entity.type
_entity.pdbx_description
1 polymer ?
#
loop_
_entity_poly.entity_id
_entity_poly.type
_entity_poly.pdbx_seq_one_letter_code
_entity_poly.pdbx_strand_id
1 'polypeptide(L)'
;MVERPKGTGYGVTSKWADCIAAHGWQTVIRHIGRKFRKVAYTPVFTSVGLDTTIHSRMANAEQLHQQIRSAFPAATFLGSVTSGCKCDECAELAQSLRHKSWDAIDDETMDLQFGSLPLLSSEAFSAFLPAWLVRSLDSLDADQQKFREWTLYALALYHDGEYDDADDLPEKTDKLRWQYETLTPEQVRVVEQLLTLIRDQARITDWDRESIDRVLHLIKRTFLDGYNSPSPRTGATTGPK
;
A
#
# COMPACT_ATOMS: atom_id res chain seq x y z
N MET A 1 4.72 -19.34 39.26
CA MET A 1 5.64 -18.85 38.21
C MET A 1 4.98 -19.19 36.88
N VAL A 2 4.32 -18.23 36.23
CA VAL A 2 3.57 -18.46 34.98
C VAL A 2 4.50 -18.05 33.85
N GLU A 3 4.95 -19.01 33.04
CA GLU A 3 5.75 -18.75 31.86
C GLU A 3 4.91 -17.96 30.84
N ARG A 4 5.43 -16.81 30.40
CA ARG A 4 4.82 -16.07 29.29
C ARG A 4 5.12 -16.81 27.98
N PRO A 5 4.13 -17.01 27.10
CA PRO A 5 4.38 -17.57 25.78
C PRO A 5 5.29 -16.64 24.98
N LYS A 6 6.34 -17.22 24.37
CA LYS A 6 7.21 -16.52 23.42
C LYS A 6 6.37 -16.18 22.18
N GLY A 7 6.16 -14.90 21.92
CA GLY A 7 5.47 -14.44 20.73
C GLY A 7 6.18 -14.94 19.47
N THR A 8 5.42 -15.53 18.56
CA THR A 8 5.87 -15.93 17.22
C THR A 8 6.15 -14.67 16.41
N GLY A 9 7.42 -14.24 16.37
CA GLY A 9 7.84 -13.19 15.46
C GLY A 9 7.62 -13.64 14.01
N TYR A 10 6.99 -12.80 13.20
CA TYR A 10 6.89 -13.01 11.75
C TYR A 10 8.30 -12.97 11.16
N GLY A 11 8.88 -14.15 10.92
CA GLY A 11 10.20 -14.29 10.34
C GLY A 11 10.16 -13.96 8.85
N VAL A 12 10.48 -12.71 8.50
CA VAL A 12 10.86 -12.36 7.13
C VAL A 12 12.16 -13.13 6.82
N THR A 13 12.12 -14.03 5.85
CA THR A 13 13.28 -14.86 5.50
C THR A 13 14.36 -13.99 4.84
N SER A 14 15.64 -14.37 4.97
CA SER A 14 16.76 -13.63 4.34
C SER A 14 16.60 -13.52 2.83
N LYS A 15 15.94 -14.48 2.19
CA LYS A 15 15.70 -14.51 0.75
C LYS A 15 14.72 -13.40 0.29
N TRP A 16 13.74 -13.08 1.14
CA TRP A 16 12.78 -12.01 0.87
C TRP A 16 13.46 -10.63 0.79
N ALA A 17 14.51 -10.43 1.60
CA ALA A 17 15.34 -9.23 1.54
C ALA A 17 16.15 -9.13 0.23
N ASP A 18 16.67 -10.25 -0.29
CA ASP A 18 17.45 -10.23 -1.53
C ASP A 18 16.56 -9.87 -2.75
N CYS A 19 15.32 -10.37 -2.79
CA CYS A 19 14.35 -10.02 -3.82
C CYS A 19 13.99 -8.53 -3.79
N ILE A 20 13.67 -8.02 -2.60
CA ILE A 20 13.31 -6.62 -2.38
C ILE A 20 14.50 -5.70 -2.72
N ALA A 21 15.73 -6.08 -2.39
CA ALA A 21 16.93 -5.35 -2.79
C ALA A 21 17.13 -5.32 -4.31
N ALA A 22 16.87 -6.43 -5.02
CA ALA A 22 16.93 -6.49 -6.49
C ALA A 22 15.87 -5.60 -7.18
N HIS A 23 14.79 -5.26 -6.47
CA HIS A 23 13.70 -4.40 -6.94
C HIS A 23 13.77 -2.95 -6.41
N GLY A 24 14.91 -2.53 -5.86
CA GLY A 24 15.14 -1.14 -5.42
C GLY A 24 14.48 -0.78 -4.10
N TRP A 25 14.08 -1.75 -3.27
CA TRP A 25 13.34 -1.53 -2.03
C TRP A 25 14.19 -1.66 -0.76
N GLN A 26 15.48 -1.34 -0.84
CA GLN A 26 16.42 -1.52 0.28
C GLN A 26 16.00 -0.77 1.56
N THR A 27 15.30 0.35 1.42
CA THR A 27 14.75 1.13 2.54
C THR A 27 13.76 0.29 3.38
N VAL A 28 12.96 -0.57 2.75
CA VAL A 28 11.92 -1.37 3.43
C VAL A 28 12.53 -2.45 4.34
N ILE A 29 13.56 -3.17 3.86
CA ILE A 29 14.25 -4.22 4.63
C ILE A 29 14.89 -3.66 5.89
N ARG A 30 15.57 -2.52 5.76
CA ARG A 30 16.25 -1.87 6.89
C ARG A 30 15.25 -1.39 7.94
N HIS A 31 14.07 -0.95 7.51
CA HIS A 31 13.02 -0.48 8.41
C HIS A 31 12.38 -1.60 9.23
N ILE A 32 12.05 -2.74 8.62
CA ILE A 32 11.53 -3.92 9.35
C ILE A 32 12.47 -4.30 10.49
N GLY A 33 13.78 -4.25 10.25
CA GLY A 33 14.79 -4.52 11.28
C GLY A 33 14.77 -3.55 12.48
N ARG A 34 14.30 -2.30 12.31
CA ARG A 34 14.26 -1.29 13.38
C ARG A 34 12.98 -1.31 14.21
N LYS A 35 11.81 -1.58 13.62
CA LYS A 35 10.53 -1.61 14.39
C LYS A 35 10.55 -2.59 15.56
N PHE A 36 11.42 -3.61 15.54
CA PHE A 36 11.61 -4.53 16.66
C PHE A 36 12.45 -3.98 17.83
N ARG A 37 13.01 -2.76 17.74
CA ARG A 37 13.74 -2.08 18.83
C ARG A 37 13.00 -0.81 19.25
N LYS A 38 12.34 -0.89 20.41
CA LYS A 38 11.86 0.21 21.25
C LYS A 38 10.56 0.90 20.82
N VAL A 39 9.45 0.52 21.44
CA VAL A 39 8.47 1.50 21.97
C VAL A 39 7.92 0.95 23.29
N ALA A 40 8.26 1.59 24.41
CA ALA A 40 7.55 1.38 25.68
C ALA A 40 6.39 2.37 25.71
N TYR A 41 5.18 1.91 25.46
CA TYR A 41 3.98 2.75 25.46
C TYR A 41 3.19 2.55 26.76
N THR A 42 2.92 3.64 27.48
CA THR A 42 2.04 3.69 28.65
C THR A 42 0.65 4.17 28.22
N PRO A 43 -0.40 3.34 28.30
CA PRO A 43 -1.74 3.76 27.92
C PRO A 43 -2.36 4.68 28.98
N VAL A 44 -2.89 5.83 28.55
CA VAL A 44 -3.76 6.69 29.36
C VAL A 44 -5.20 6.42 28.91
N PHE A 45 -6.03 5.86 29.80
CA PHE A 45 -7.45 5.60 29.53
C PHE A 45 -8.32 6.70 30.13
N THR A 46 -9.05 7.43 29.29
CA THR A 46 -10.19 8.30 29.68
C THR A 46 -11.47 7.69 29.10
N SER A 47 -12.42 7.28 29.95
CA SER A 47 -13.49 6.33 29.59
C SER A 47 -14.86 6.95 29.24
N VAL A 48 -14.95 8.23 28.88
CA VAL A 48 -16.28 8.88 28.69
C VAL A 48 -16.32 9.54 27.31
N GLY A 49 -16.64 8.75 26.28
CA GLY A 49 -16.73 9.20 24.88
C GLY A 49 -16.38 8.18 23.78
N LEU A 50 -16.11 6.92 24.12
CA LEU A 50 -15.56 5.92 23.18
C LEU A 50 -16.60 5.35 22.19
N ASP A 51 -17.87 5.21 22.59
CA ASP A 51 -18.83 4.44 21.80
C ASP A 51 -19.19 5.10 20.46
N THR A 52 -19.45 6.41 20.42
CA THR A 52 -19.85 7.08 19.17
C THR A 52 -18.74 7.07 18.11
N THR A 53 -17.48 7.18 18.54
CA THR A 53 -16.32 7.21 17.64
C THR A 53 -16.09 5.85 16.97
N ILE A 54 -16.22 4.75 17.71
CA ILE A 54 -16.01 3.39 17.16
C ILE A 54 -17.05 3.06 16.09
N HIS A 55 -18.33 3.36 16.34
CA HIS A 55 -19.39 3.10 15.37
C HIS A 55 -19.20 3.90 14.07
N SER A 56 -18.78 5.17 14.16
CA SER A 56 -18.47 6.00 12.99
C SER A 56 -17.32 5.42 12.17
N ARG A 57 -16.25 4.96 12.82
CA ARG A 57 -15.10 4.32 12.14
C ARG A 57 -15.49 3.08 11.35
N MET A 58 -16.27 2.19 11.98
CA MET A 58 -16.74 0.97 11.33
C MET A 58 -17.66 1.28 10.13
N ALA A 59 -18.56 2.26 10.27
CA ALA A 59 -19.45 2.66 9.17
C ALA A 59 -18.66 3.23 7.98
N ASN A 60 -17.65 4.07 8.23
CA ASN A 60 -16.78 4.61 7.17
C ASN A 60 -15.98 3.51 6.47
N ALA A 61 -15.44 2.55 7.23
CA ALA A 61 -14.69 1.43 6.69
C ALA A 61 -15.58 0.52 5.81
N GLU A 62 -16.79 0.21 6.25
CA GLU A 62 -17.75 -0.60 5.47
C GLU A 62 -18.20 0.12 4.20
N GLN A 63 -18.49 1.42 4.28
CA GLN A 63 -18.81 2.23 3.10
C GLN A 63 -17.66 2.20 2.09
N LEU A 64 -16.43 2.40 2.55
CA LEU A 64 -15.26 2.38 1.68
C LEU A 64 -15.00 1.00 1.09
N HIS A 65 -15.24 -0.08 1.83
CA HIS A 65 -15.15 -1.44 1.33
C HIS A 65 -16.09 -1.67 0.11
N GLN A 66 -17.31 -1.13 0.17
CA GLN A 66 -18.26 -1.19 -0.96
C GLN A 66 -17.78 -0.34 -2.16
N GLN A 67 -17.20 0.83 -1.90
CA GLN A 67 -16.63 1.69 -2.94
C GLN A 67 -15.43 1.02 -3.64
N ILE A 68 -14.56 0.32 -2.90
CA ILE A 68 -13.47 -0.48 -3.46
C ILE A 68 -14.01 -1.55 -4.40
N ARG A 69 -15.03 -2.31 -3.97
CA ARG A 69 -15.66 -3.34 -4.82
C ARG A 69 -16.27 -2.78 -6.10
N SER A 70 -16.85 -1.58 -6.02
CA SER A 70 -17.43 -0.90 -7.18
C SER A 70 -16.36 -0.42 -8.16
N ALA A 71 -15.30 0.22 -7.66
CA ALA A 71 -14.24 0.81 -8.47
C ALA A 71 -13.29 -0.24 -9.09
N PHE A 72 -13.20 -1.42 -8.48
CA PHE A 72 -12.34 -2.50 -8.93
C PHE A 72 -13.12 -3.79 -9.20
N PRO A 73 -13.67 -3.94 -10.43
CA PRO A 73 -14.39 -5.15 -10.80
C PRO A 73 -13.53 -6.40 -10.61
N ALA A 74 -14.13 -7.43 -10.02
CA ALA A 74 -13.52 -8.75 -9.93
C ALA A 74 -13.35 -9.34 -11.34
N ALA A 75 -12.11 -9.35 -11.83
CA ALA A 75 -11.76 -9.93 -13.12
C ALA A 75 -10.60 -10.89 -12.96
N THR A 76 -10.68 -12.05 -13.62
CA THR A 76 -9.57 -13.01 -13.66
C THR A 76 -8.37 -12.39 -14.36
N PHE A 77 -7.22 -12.37 -13.68
CA PHE A 77 -5.98 -11.87 -14.26
C PHE A 77 -5.26 -12.95 -15.06
N LEU A 78 -4.98 -12.66 -16.34
CA LEU A 78 -4.33 -13.58 -17.28
C LEU A 78 -2.92 -13.14 -17.70
N GLY A 79 -2.43 -12.00 -17.18
CA GLY A 79 -1.10 -11.46 -17.48
C GLY A 79 0.02 -12.06 -16.65
N SER A 80 1.22 -11.48 -16.77
CA SER A 80 2.36 -11.83 -15.89
C SER A 80 2.15 -11.24 -14.51
N VAL A 81 2.17 -12.07 -13.46
CA VAL A 81 1.98 -11.60 -12.07
C VAL A 81 3.16 -10.75 -11.60
N THR A 82 4.39 -11.14 -11.94
CA THR A 82 5.63 -10.45 -11.54
C THR A 82 6.35 -9.89 -12.75
N SER A 83 7.27 -8.95 -12.53
CA SER A 83 8.08 -8.29 -13.58
C SER A 83 9.23 -9.15 -14.13
N GLY A 84 9.16 -10.49 -14.00
CA GLY A 84 10.12 -11.42 -14.60
C GLY A 84 11.30 -11.83 -13.72
N CYS A 85 11.31 -11.47 -12.43
CA CYS A 85 12.26 -12.01 -11.47
C CYS A 85 12.05 -13.51 -11.28
N LYS A 86 13.14 -14.28 -11.15
CA LYS A 86 13.15 -15.75 -11.07
C LYS A 86 13.48 -16.29 -9.66
N CYS A 87 13.36 -15.47 -8.63
CA CYS A 87 13.54 -15.94 -7.26
C CYS A 87 12.34 -16.78 -6.80
N ASP A 88 12.54 -17.56 -5.74
CA ASP A 88 11.53 -18.45 -5.17
C ASP A 88 10.25 -17.66 -4.80
N GLU A 89 10.40 -16.46 -4.21
CA GLU A 89 9.30 -15.59 -3.81
C GLU A 89 8.43 -15.16 -5.00
N CYS A 90 9.06 -14.75 -6.10
CA CYS A 90 8.34 -14.32 -7.30
C CYS A 90 7.66 -15.51 -7.99
N ALA A 91 8.26 -16.70 -7.95
CA ALA A 91 7.65 -17.92 -8.48
C ALA A 91 6.44 -18.35 -7.65
N GLU A 92 6.56 -18.35 -6.32
CA GLU A 92 5.48 -18.66 -5.38
C GLU A 92 4.32 -17.66 -5.49
N LEU A 93 4.62 -16.36 -5.55
CA LEU A 93 3.63 -15.30 -5.76
C LEU A 93 2.90 -15.49 -7.10
N ALA A 94 3.65 -15.71 -8.18
CA ALA A 94 3.07 -15.93 -9.50
C ALA A 94 2.16 -17.16 -9.52
N GLN A 95 2.58 -18.26 -8.88
CA GLN A 95 1.77 -19.47 -8.77
C GLN A 95 0.49 -19.23 -7.95
N SER A 96 0.59 -18.48 -6.85
CA SER A 96 -0.50 -18.23 -5.91
C SER A 96 -1.61 -17.35 -6.49
N LEU A 97 -1.26 -16.43 -7.39
CA LEU A 97 -2.20 -15.47 -7.98
C LEU A 97 -2.62 -15.81 -9.42
N ARG A 98 -1.99 -16.80 -10.05
CA ARG A 98 -2.27 -17.17 -11.44
C ARG A 98 -3.74 -17.50 -11.67
N HIS A 99 -4.35 -16.82 -12.64
CA HIS A 99 -5.75 -17.00 -13.03
C HIS A 99 -6.75 -16.77 -11.88
N LYS A 100 -6.37 -16.02 -10.84
CA LYS A 100 -7.29 -15.56 -9.80
C LYS A 100 -7.81 -14.16 -10.15
N SER A 101 -9.01 -13.85 -9.69
CA SER A 101 -9.46 -12.48 -9.45
C SER A 101 -9.07 -12.09 -8.02
N TRP A 102 -9.03 -10.79 -7.72
CA TRP A 102 -8.61 -10.31 -6.40
C TRP A 102 -9.52 -10.79 -5.26
N ASP A 103 -10.80 -11.03 -5.53
CA ASP A 103 -11.80 -11.50 -4.57
C ASP A 103 -11.85 -13.03 -4.44
N ALA A 104 -11.11 -13.76 -5.29
CA ALA A 104 -10.95 -15.21 -5.23
C ALA A 104 -9.67 -15.64 -4.50
N ILE A 105 -8.90 -14.70 -3.94
CA ILE A 105 -7.72 -15.00 -3.13
C ILE A 105 -8.19 -15.40 -1.73
N ASP A 106 -7.88 -16.61 -1.32
CA ASP A 106 -8.17 -17.12 0.02
C ASP A 106 -7.31 -16.43 1.10
N ASP A 107 -7.79 -16.48 2.34
CA ASP A 107 -7.13 -15.82 3.48
C ASP A 107 -5.70 -16.35 3.72
N GLU A 108 -5.47 -17.65 3.50
CA GLU A 108 -4.15 -18.26 3.65
C GLU A 108 -3.15 -17.67 2.64
N THR A 109 -3.56 -17.58 1.37
CA THR A 109 -2.77 -16.94 0.31
C THR A 109 -2.53 -15.47 0.63
N MET A 110 -3.55 -14.74 1.07
CA MET A 110 -3.39 -13.34 1.49
C MET A 110 -2.40 -13.19 2.64
N ASP A 111 -2.46 -14.09 3.62
CA ASP A 111 -1.58 -14.07 4.78
C ASP A 111 -0.13 -14.46 4.46
N LEU A 112 0.09 -15.29 3.44
CA LEU A 112 1.41 -15.61 2.91
C LEU A 112 1.97 -14.46 2.06
N GLN A 113 1.11 -13.77 1.31
CA GLN A 113 1.51 -12.75 0.33
C GLN A 113 1.33 -11.31 0.80
N PHE A 114 1.05 -11.06 2.09
CA PHE A 114 0.72 -9.72 2.62
C PHE A 114 1.72 -8.62 2.25
N GLY A 115 3.01 -8.94 2.13
CA GLY A 115 4.08 -8.00 1.77
C GLY A 115 4.46 -7.98 0.29
N SER A 116 3.76 -8.73 -0.57
CA SER A 116 4.18 -9.00 -1.95
C SER A 116 3.71 -7.98 -2.98
N LEU A 117 2.89 -6.99 -2.57
CA LEU A 117 2.35 -5.96 -3.45
C LEU A 117 3.44 -5.20 -4.26
N PRO A 118 4.60 -4.83 -3.67
CA PRO A 118 5.81 -4.36 -4.38
C PRO A 118 6.39 -5.22 -5.51
N LEU A 119 6.09 -6.51 -5.53
CA LEU A 119 6.70 -7.49 -6.44
C LEU A 119 5.83 -7.74 -7.69
N LEU A 120 4.62 -7.19 -7.71
CA LEU A 120 3.70 -7.31 -8.82
C LEU A 120 4.20 -6.52 -10.04
N SER A 121 3.90 -7.04 -11.23
CA SER A 121 3.95 -6.23 -12.46
C SER A 121 2.95 -5.07 -12.36
N SER A 122 3.04 -4.09 -13.26
CA SER A 122 2.10 -2.95 -13.27
C SER A 122 0.66 -3.42 -13.41
N GLU A 123 0.41 -4.32 -14.36
CA GLU A 123 -0.91 -4.80 -14.69
C GLU A 123 -1.47 -5.68 -13.55
N ALA A 124 -0.62 -6.51 -12.95
CA ALA A 124 -1.00 -7.32 -11.80
C ALA A 124 -1.24 -6.45 -10.56
N PHE A 125 -0.47 -5.39 -10.36
CA PHE A 125 -0.66 -4.43 -9.28
C PHE A 125 -2.07 -3.84 -9.33
N SER A 126 -2.47 -3.27 -10.48
CA SER A 126 -3.83 -2.72 -10.65
C SER A 126 -4.92 -3.78 -10.44
N ALA A 127 -4.72 -5.00 -10.94
CA ALA A 127 -5.69 -6.09 -10.84
C ALA A 127 -5.87 -6.62 -9.40
N PHE A 128 -4.80 -6.69 -8.61
CA PHE A 128 -4.79 -7.34 -7.30
C PHE A 128 -4.75 -6.38 -6.10
N LEU A 129 -4.37 -5.12 -6.29
CA LEU A 129 -4.39 -4.07 -5.26
C LEU A 129 -5.65 -4.09 -4.38
N PRO A 130 -6.88 -4.27 -4.91
CA PRO A 130 -8.10 -4.21 -4.11
C PRO A 130 -8.12 -5.19 -2.93
N ALA A 131 -7.53 -6.38 -3.08
CA ALA A 131 -7.45 -7.34 -1.99
C ALA A 131 -6.67 -6.77 -0.79
N TRP A 132 -5.59 -6.03 -1.04
CA TRP A 132 -4.80 -5.36 0.00
C TRP A 132 -5.51 -4.14 0.58
N LEU A 133 -6.23 -3.37 -0.26
CA LEU A 133 -7.04 -2.23 0.20
C LEU A 133 -8.12 -2.70 1.19
N VAL A 134 -8.86 -3.76 0.83
CA VAL A 134 -9.91 -4.35 1.68
C VAL A 134 -9.31 -4.85 2.99
N ARG A 135 -8.24 -5.67 2.92
CA ARG A 135 -7.60 -6.21 4.12
C ARG A 135 -7.01 -5.14 5.03
N SER A 136 -6.63 -3.98 4.50
CA SER A 136 -6.13 -2.86 5.31
C SER A 136 -7.21 -2.22 6.19
N LEU A 137 -8.49 -2.47 5.91
CA LEU A 137 -9.65 -1.95 6.65
C LEU A 137 -10.10 -2.86 7.80
N ASP A 138 -9.65 -4.11 7.86
CA ASP A 138 -10.12 -5.13 8.83
C ASP A 138 -10.02 -4.67 10.30
N SER A 139 -9.04 -3.82 10.63
CA SER A 139 -8.91 -3.25 11.98
C SER A 139 -8.16 -1.92 11.98
N LEU A 140 -8.89 -0.80 12.09
CA LEU A 140 -8.29 0.54 12.20
C LEU A 140 -7.58 0.77 13.55
N ASP A 141 -8.01 0.10 14.62
CA ASP A 141 -7.49 0.31 15.98
C ASP A 141 -6.26 -0.54 16.34
N ALA A 142 -5.94 -1.58 15.55
CA ALA A 142 -4.78 -2.42 15.77
C ALA A 142 -3.48 -1.68 15.46
N ASP A 143 -2.53 -1.64 16.40
CA ASP A 143 -1.22 -0.97 16.26
C ASP A 143 -0.35 -1.52 15.11
N GLN A 144 -0.49 -2.82 14.82
CA GLN A 144 0.38 -3.56 13.90
C GLN A 144 -0.44 -4.41 12.93
N GLN A 145 -1.30 -3.73 12.18
CA GLN A 145 -2.03 -4.36 11.09
C GLN A 145 -1.08 -4.51 9.89
N LYS A 146 -0.61 -5.75 9.64
CA LYS A 146 0.41 -6.03 8.62
C LYS A 146 -0.03 -5.63 7.20
N PHE A 147 -1.27 -5.90 6.80
CA PHE A 147 -1.76 -5.53 5.48
C PHE A 147 -1.71 -4.02 5.26
N ARG A 148 -2.11 -3.22 6.25
CA ARG A 148 -2.07 -1.77 6.22
C ARG A 148 -0.64 -1.27 6.11
N GLU A 149 0.26 -1.75 6.95
CA GLU A 149 1.68 -1.36 6.89
C GLU A 149 2.27 -1.61 5.49
N TRP A 150 2.04 -2.80 4.94
CA TRP A 150 2.59 -3.19 3.64
C TRP A 150 1.90 -2.51 2.46
N THR A 151 0.60 -2.24 2.58
CA THR A 151 -0.15 -1.44 1.60
C THR A 151 0.35 0.00 1.59
N LEU A 152 0.65 0.58 2.75
CA LEU A 152 1.22 1.92 2.83
C LEU A 152 2.60 1.97 2.19
N TYR A 153 3.48 0.98 2.39
CA TYR A 153 4.77 0.96 1.69
C TYR A 153 4.65 0.98 0.16
N ALA A 154 3.57 0.41 -0.38
CA ALA A 154 3.30 0.41 -1.80
C ALA A 154 2.61 1.68 -2.30
N LEU A 155 1.87 2.39 -1.45
CA LEU A 155 1.00 3.51 -1.87
C LEU A 155 1.42 4.88 -1.34
N ALA A 156 2.29 4.96 -0.34
CA ALA A 156 2.71 6.19 0.30
C ALA A 156 4.19 6.51 0.02
N LEU A 157 4.55 7.79 0.14
CA LEU A 157 5.90 8.26 -0.16
C LEU A 157 6.76 8.28 1.11
N TYR A 158 7.30 7.12 1.46
CA TYR A 158 8.22 6.98 2.58
C TYR A 158 9.59 7.60 2.26
N HIS A 159 10.04 8.53 3.11
CA HIS A 159 11.36 9.13 3.01
C HIS A 159 12.11 9.06 4.34
N ASP A 160 13.11 8.19 4.47
CA ASP A 160 13.97 8.16 5.65
C ASP A 160 15.07 9.21 5.51
N GLY A 161 14.84 10.42 6.03
CA GLY A 161 15.75 11.57 5.85
C GLY A 161 17.17 11.39 6.40
N GLU A 162 17.47 10.30 7.09
CA GLU A 162 18.81 9.94 7.55
C GLU A 162 19.55 9.01 6.56
N TYR A 163 18.86 8.37 5.62
CA TYR A 163 19.42 7.31 4.75
C TYR A 163 18.99 7.35 3.29
N ASP A 164 17.91 8.04 2.98
CA ASP A 164 17.53 8.28 1.62
C ASP A 164 18.40 9.41 1.09
N ASP A 165 19.20 9.10 0.08
CA ASP A 165 19.93 10.13 -0.64
C ASP A 165 18.89 11.07 -1.29
N ALA A 166 19.23 12.34 -1.45
CA ALA A 166 18.33 13.31 -2.11
C ALA A 166 17.88 12.83 -3.51
N ASP A 167 18.66 11.95 -4.11
CA ASP A 167 18.44 11.33 -5.42
C ASP A 167 17.41 10.19 -5.39
N ASP A 168 17.06 9.62 -4.23
CA ASP A 168 16.09 8.51 -4.11
C ASP A 168 14.63 8.98 -4.22
N LEU A 169 14.35 10.22 -3.79
CA LEU A 169 12.99 10.75 -3.75
C LEU A 169 12.35 10.89 -5.14
N PRO A 170 13.06 11.37 -6.18
CA PRO A 170 12.57 11.32 -7.56
C PRO A 170 12.18 9.92 -8.02
N GLU A 171 13.03 8.90 -7.80
CA GLU A 171 12.75 7.52 -8.22
C GLU A 171 11.49 6.97 -7.53
N LYS A 172 11.37 7.17 -6.21
CA LYS A 172 10.17 6.75 -5.45
C LYS A 172 8.91 7.45 -5.96
N THR A 173 9.03 8.74 -6.29
CA THR A 173 7.92 9.54 -6.84
C THR A 173 7.50 9.04 -8.22
N ASP A 174 8.46 8.74 -9.09
CA ASP A 174 8.20 8.23 -10.44
C ASP A 174 7.59 6.83 -10.41
N LYS A 175 8.04 5.97 -9.47
CA LYS A 175 7.46 4.66 -9.25
C LYS A 175 5.99 4.74 -8.81
N LEU A 176 5.69 5.57 -7.81
CA LEU A 176 4.32 5.81 -7.38
C LEU A 176 3.49 6.33 -8.55
N ARG A 177 3.99 7.35 -9.27
CA ARG A 177 3.32 7.89 -10.45
C ARG A 177 2.95 6.79 -11.44
N TRP A 178 3.89 5.93 -11.79
CA TRP A 178 3.67 4.82 -12.71
C TRP A 178 2.60 3.83 -12.22
N GLN A 179 2.58 3.52 -10.92
CA GLN A 179 1.51 2.70 -10.34
C GLN A 179 0.14 3.37 -10.49
N TYR A 180 0.03 4.66 -10.16
CA TYR A 180 -1.23 5.40 -10.30
C TYR A 180 -1.66 5.60 -11.76
N GLU A 181 -0.73 5.64 -12.72
CA GLU A 181 -1.05 5.71 -14.16
C GLU A 181 -1.77 4.44 -14.68
N THR A 182 -1.65 3.31 -13.98
CA THR A 182 -2.41 2.08 -14.31
C THR A 182 -3.82 2.04 -13.72
N LEU A 183 -4.18 3.02 -12.90
CA LEU A 183 -5.47 3.11 -12.25
C LEU A 183 -6.40 4.05 -13.01
N THR A 184 -7.69 3.71 -13.05
CA THR A 184 -8.72 4.64 -13.53
C THR A 184 -8.91 5.79 -12.55
N PRO A 185 -9.45 6.95 -12.97
CA PRO A 185 -9.73 8.05 -12.05
C PRO A 185 -10.61 7.67 -10.87
N GLU A 186 -11.56 6.74 -11.04
CA GLU A 186 -12.40 6.24 -9.95
C GLU A 186 -11.60 5.43 -8.94
N GLN A 187 -10.72 4.54 -9.42
CA GLN A 187 -9.81 3.76 -8.59
C GLN A 187 -8.85 4.67 -7.79
N VAL A 188 -8.29 5.70 -8.43
CA VAL A 188 -7.44 6.69 -7.74
C VAL A 188 -8.19 7.40 -6.61
N ARG A 189 -9.45 7.79 -6.83
CA ARG A 189 -10.27 8.43 -5.77
C ARG A 189 -10.52 7.48 -4.58
N VAL A 190 -10.75 6.21 -4.84
CA VAL A 190 -10.93 5.23 -3.75
C VAL A 190 -9.64 5.02 -2.97
N VAL A 191 -8.49 4.97 -3.64
CA VAL A 191 -7.18 4.93 -2.97
C VAL A 191 -6.96 6.19 -2.12
N GLU A 192 -7.29 7.38 -2.64
CA GLU A 192 -7.23 8.64 -1.87
C GLU A 192 -8.12 8.58 -0.61
N GLN A 193 -9.35 8.07 -0.74
CA GLN A 193 -10.28 7.93 0.38
C GLN A 193 -9.76 6.95 1.43
N LEU A 194 -9.18 5.82 1.01
CA LEU A 194 -8.52 4.88 1.91
C LEU A 194 -7.39 5.53 2.68
N LEU A 195 -6.47 6.20 1.98
CA LEU A 195 -5.33 6.86 2.61
C LEU A 195 -5.79 7.94 3.59
N THR A 196 -6.81 8.72 3.24
CA THR A 196 -7.42 9.71 4.14
C THR A 196 -8.05 9.05 5.38
N LEU A 197 -8.81 7.96 5.20
CA LEU A 197 -9.41 7.22 6.31
C LEU A 197 -8.35 6.66 7.26
N ILE A 198 -7.31 6.04 6.71
CA ILE A 198 -6.18 5.51 7.49
C ILE A 198 -5.47 6.64 8.23
N ARG A 199 -5.17 7.75 7.54
CA ARG A 199 -4.55 8.93 8.14
C ARG A 199 -5.38 9.41 9.32
N ASP A 200 -6.69 9.60 9.15
CA ASP A 200 -7.50 10.28 10.15
C ASP A 200 -7.96 9.36 11.29
N GLN A 201 -8.18 8.08 11.02
CA GLN A 201 -8.92 7.20 11.92
C GLN A 201 -8.13 5.97 12.38
N ALA A 202 -7.06 5.58 11.68
CA ALA A 202 -6.28 4.41 12.09
C ALA A 202 -5.22 4.75 13.15
N ARG A 203 -4.88 3.74 13.94
CA ARG A 203 -3.74 3.76 14.85
C ARG A 203 -2.46 3.47 14.06
N ILE A 204 -1.80 4.54 13.64
CA ILE A 204 -0.57 4.54 12.85
C ILE A 204 0.42 5.53 13.44
N THR A 205 1.69 5.42 13.04
CA THR A 205 2.74 6.32 13.51
C THR A 205 2.62 7.71 12.86
N ASP A 206 3.20 8.74 13.47
CA ASP A 206 3.26 10.09 12.86
C ASP A 206 4.01 10.07 11.53
N TRP A 207 4.98 9.18 11.42
CA TRP A 207 5.74 8.94 10.20
C TRP A 207 4.87 8.40 9.05
N ASP A 208 3.98 7.45 9.35
CA ASP A 208 3.02 6.94 8.37
C ASP A 208 2.06 8.06 7.93
N ARG A 209 1.62 8.91 8.87
CA ARG A 209 0.75 10.08 8.56
C ARG A 209 1.44 11.04 7.60
N GLU A 210 2.69 11.41 7.87
CA GLU A 210 3.46 12.29 7.01
C GLU A 210 3.68 11.68 5.62
N SER A 211 3.99 10.39 5.55
CA SER A 211 4.16 9.66 4.28
C SER A 211 2.87 9.64 3.46
N ILE A 212 1.71 9.51 4.14
CA ILE A 212 0.39 9.61 3.52
C ILE A 212 0.13 11.04 3.01
N ASP A 213 0.40 12.08 3.81
CA ASP A 213 0.14 13.46 3.41
C ASP A 213 0.95 13.85 2.15
N ARG A 214 2.20 13.37 2.04
CA ARG A 214 3.03 13.57 0.84
C ARG A 214 2.41 12.95 -0.41
N VAL A 215 1.91 11.72 -0.34
CA VAL A 215 1.28 11.09 -1.51
C VAL A 215 -0.09 11.69 -1.82
N LEU A 216 -0.88 12.09 -0.82
CA LEU A 216 -2.14 12.78 -1.05
C LEU A 216 -1.92 14.11 -1.79
N HIS A 217 -0.84 14.84 -1.46
CA HIS A 217 -0.45 16.04 -2.20
C HIS A 217 -0.09 15.72 -3.66
N LEU A 218 0.68 14.64 -3.90
CA LEU A 218 1.05 14.17 -5.24
C LEU A 218 -0.19 13.78 -6.06
N ILE A 219 -1.12 13.02 -5.46
CA ILE A 219 -2.36 12.55 -6.11
C ILE A 219 -3.18 13.73 -6.59
N LYS A 220 -3.43 14.70 -5.69
CA LYS A 220 -4.22 15.91 -6.00
C LYS A 220 -3.62 16.67 -7.17
N ARG A 221 -2.32 16.99 -7.08
CA ARG A 221 -1.61 17.74 -8.11
C ARG A 221 -1.57 17.04 -9.46
N THR A 222 -1.38 15.72 -9.48
CA THR A 222 -1.08 14.98 -10.72
C THR A 222 -2.33 14.43 -11.39
N PHE A 223 -3.24 13.85 -10.61
CA PHE A 223 -4.33 13.03 -11.14
C PHE A 223 -5.72 13.65 -10.96
N LEU A 224 -5.90 14.57 -10.01
CA LEU A 224 -7.22 15.17 -9.76
C LEU A 224 -7.33 16.59 -10.34
N ASP A 225 -6.31 17.42 -10.12
CA ASP A 225 -6.30 18.80 -10.62
C ASP A 225 -5.88 18.87 -12.10
N GLY A 226 -5.00 17.96 -12.53
CA GLY A 226 -4.46 17.89 -13.89
C GLY A 226 -5.51 17.54 -14.96
N TYR A 227 -6.59 16.83 -14.59
CA TYR A 227 -7.68 16.51 -15.52
C TYR A 227 -8.52 17.72 -15.94
N ASN A 228 -8.49 18.80 -15.15
CA ASN A 228 -9.24 20.02 -15.45
C ASN A 228 -8.39 21.11 -16.13
N SER A 229 -7.07 20.91 -16.25
CA SER A 229 -6.22 21.80 -17.03
C SER A 229 -6.17 21.30 -18.47
N PRO A 230 -6.58 22.10 -19.47
CA PRO A 230 -6.47 21.70 -20.87
C PRO A 230 -5.00 21.40 -21.17
N SER A 231 -4.71 20.13 -21.45
CA SER A 231 -3.37 19.69 -21.84
C SER A 231 -2.87 20.64 -22.93
N PRO A 232 -1.67 21.24 -22.80
CA PRO A 232 -1.15 22.13 -23.81
C PRO A 232 -1.03 21.31 -25.08
N ARG A 233 -2.02 21.47 -25.98
CA ARG A 233 -2.01 20.84 -27.30
C ARG A 233 -0.64 21.13 -27.87
N THR A 234 0.13 20.07 -28.07
CA THR A 234 1.39 20.11 -28.79
C THR A 234 1.14 20.90 -30.06
N GLY A 235 1.59 22.15 -30.06
CA GLY A 235 1.42 23.06 -31.16
C GLY A 235 2.01 22.40 -32.38
N ALA A 236 1.16 22.09 -33.35
CA ALA A 236 1.57 21.57 -34.64
C ALA A 236 2.69 22.45 -35.18
N THR A 237 3.90 21.90 -35.26
CA THR A 237 5.01 22.50 -35.98
C THR A 237 4.61 22.57 -37.45
N THR A 238 4.15 23.74 -37.88
CA THR A 238 4.06 24.08 -39.29
C THR A 238 5.46 23.99 -39.87
N GLY A 239 5.71 22.96 -40.68
CA GLY A 239 6.98 22.78 -41.40
C GLY A 239 7.25 23.94 -42.37
N PRO A 240 8.53 24.26 -42.64
CA PRO A 240 8.88 25.26 -43.65
C PRO A 240 8.62 24.72 -45.07
N LYS A 241 8.12 25.61 -45.94
CA LYS A 241 7.97 25.41 -47.39
C LYS A 241 9.29 25.57 -48.12
#